data_AF-A0A820N9J2-F1
#
_entry.id   AF-A0A820N9J2-F1
#
_cell.length_a   1.000
_cell.length_b   1.000
_cell.length_c   1.000
_cell.angle_alpha   90.00
_cell.angle_beta   90.00
_cell.angle_gamma   90.00
#
_symmetry.space_group_name_H-M   'P 1'
#
loop_
_entity.id
_entity.type
_entity.pdbx_description
1 polymer ?
#
loop_
_entity_poly.entity_id
_entity_poly.type
_entity_poly.pdbx_seq_one_letter_code
_entity_poly.pdbx_strand_id
1 'polypeptide(L)'
;MQVSQTRDELRKCQDQLRSVMNKGASSGADGLQRLLRQFADENRNQDIINGYHGTLIENIECDPAFYTAVEVIAGNRLNYHIVDSDIIATRLVKEFNTARQRGEIH
;
A
#
# COMPACT_ATOMS: atom_id res chain seq x y z
N MET A 1 -4.73 1.75 -31.64
CA MET A 1 -3.47 0.97 -31.63
C MET A 1 -2.53 1.44 -30.51
N GLN A 2 -2.28 2.74 -30.36
CA GLN A 2 -1.43 3.29 -29.28
C GLN A 2 -1.87 2.95 -27.85
N VAL A 3 -3.18 2.99 -27.55
CA VAL A 3 -3.71 2.63 -26.22
C VAL A 3 -3.38 1.20 -25.78
N SER A 4 -3.28 0.26 -26.73
CA SER A 4 -2.89 -1.13 -26.43
C SER A 4 -1.41 -1.22 -26.06
N GLN A 5 -0.54 -0.57 -26.82
CA GLN A 5 0.89 -0.54 -26.55
C GLN A 5 1.20 0.09 -25.21
N THR A 6 0.59 1.24 -24.90
CA THR A 6 0.79 1.92 -23.60
C THR A 6 0.30 1.06 -22.43
N ARG A 7 -0.81 0.32 -22.59
CA ARG A 7 -1.28 -0.63 -21.56
C ARG A 7 -0.30 -1.77 -21.34
N ASP A 8 0.28 -2.30 -22.42
CA ASP A 8 1.27 -3.38 -22.33
C ASP A 8 2.58 -2.91 -21.67
N GLU A 9 3.03 -1.69 -21.98
CA GLU A 9 4.19 -1.06 -21.33
C GLU A 9 3.94 -0.79 -19.85
N LEU A 10 2.77 -0.25 -19.49
CA LEU A 10 2.38 -0.06 -18.10
C LEU A 10 2.41 -1.38 -17.33
N ARG A 11 1.85 -2.44 -17.92
CA ARG A 11 1.83 -3.78 -17.31
C ARG A 11 3.25 -4.33 -17.09
N LYS A 12 4.12 -4.20 -18.09
CA LYS A 12 5.54 -4.60 -17.96
C LYS A 12 6.25 -3.84 -16.84
N CYS A 13 6.03 -2.54 -16.75
CA CYS A 13 6.65 -1.70 -15.72
C CYS A 13 6.12 -2.07 -14.31
N GLN A 14 4.82 -2.35 -14.18
CA GLN A 14 4.21 -2.85 -12.95
C GLN A 14 4.77 -4.21 -12.53
N ASP A 15 4.96 -5.14 -13.47
CA ASP A 15 5.52 -6.47 -13.20
C ASP A 15 6.98 -6.37 -12.74
N GLN A 16 7.77 -5.47 -13.35
CA GLN A 16 9.13 -5.18 -12.93
C GLN A 16 9.17 -4.61 -11.50
N LEU A 17 8.31 -3.64 -11.19
CA LEU A 17 8.19 -3.09 -9.83
C LEU A 17 7.82 -4.18 -8.82
N ARG A 18 6.83 -5.03 -9.13
CA ARG A 18 6.44 -6.16 -8.26
C ARG A 18 7.55 -7.18 -8.04
N SER A 19 8.44 -7.35 -9.02
CA SER A 19 9.57 -8.29 -8.92
C SER A 19 10.67 -7.83 -7.95
N VAL A 20 10.85 -6.52 -7.80
CA VAL A 20 11.85 -5.92 -6.90
C VAL A 20 11.30 -5.57 -5.53
N MET A 21 9.97 -5.42 -5.40
CA MET A 21 9.32 -5.19 -4.11
C MET A 21 9.38 -6.42 -3.18
N ASN A 22 9.46 -6.17 -1.87
CA ASN A 22 9.41 -7.23 -0.87
C ASN A 22 8.05 -7.93 -0.91
N LYS A 23 8.04 -9.23 -1.24
CA LYS A 23 6.81 -10.04 -1.39
C LYS A 23 5.89 -9.97 -0.15
N GLY A 24 6.45 -9.89 1.05
CA GLY A 24 5.67 -9.77 2.28
C GLY A 24 4.97 -8.42 2.41
N ALA A 25 5.65 -7.33 2.02
CA ALA A 25 5.07 -5.99 2.00
C ALA A 25 3.97 -5.87 0.93
N SER A 26 4.20 -6.42 -0.27
CA SER A 26 3.21 -6.43 -1.34
C SER A 26 1.92 -7.17 -0.96
N SER A 27 2.03 -8.37 -0.38
CA SER A 27 0.86 -9.12 0.07
C SER A 27 0.13 -8.44 1.24
N GLY A 28 0.88 -7.77 2.14
CA GLY A 28 0.30 -6.98 3.22
C GLY A 28 -0.50 -5.78 2.69
N ALA A 29 0.08 -5.02 1.76
CA ALA A 29 -0.55 -3.87 1.14
C ALA A 29 -1.80 -4.26 0.35
N ASP A 30 -1.75 -5.33 -0.45
CA ASP A 30 -2.91 -5.84 -1.20
C ASP A 30 -4.05 -6.24 -0.25
N GLY A 31 -3.75 -6.93 0.85
CA GLY A 31 -4.75 -7.29 1.85
C GLY A 31 -5.35 -6.05 2.53
N LEU A 32 -4.53 -5.06 2.86
CA LEU A 32 -4.99 -3.84 3.52
C LEU A 32 -5.91 -3.03 2.61
N GLN A 33 -5.58 -2.94 1.32
CA GLN A 33 -6.42 -2.30 0.30
C GLN A 33 -7.78 -3.00 0.17
N ARG A 34 -7.83 -4.33 0.23
CA ARG A 34 -9.10 -5.07 0.24
C ARG A 34 -9.93 -4.76 1.48
N LEU A 35 -9.31 -4.73 2.66
CA LEU A 35 -9.99 -4.40 3.91
C LEU A 35 -10.57 -2.97 3.88
N LEU A 36 -9.78 -2.00 3.42
CA LEU A 36 -10.22 -0.60 3.32
C LEU A 36 -11.38 -0.44 2.32
N ARG A 37 -11.34 -1.16 1.20
CA ARG A 37 -12.47 -1.20 0.25
C ARG A 37 -13.72 -1.80 0.88
N GLN A 38 -13.58 -2.91 1.61
CA GLN A 38 -14.71 -3.50 2.33
C GLN A 38 -15.33 -2.53 3.34
N PHE A 39 -14.50 -1.79 4.08
CA PHE A 39 -14.98 -0.76 5.00
C PHE A 39 -15.73 0.36 4.27
N ALA A 40 -15.24 0.78 3.11
CA ALA A 40 -15.91 1.79 2.30
C ALA A 40 -17.25 1.28 1.76
N ASP A 41 -17.29 0.04 1.23
CA ASP A 41 -18.48 -0.59 0.66
C ASP A 41 -19.56 -0.84 1.74
N GLU A 42 -19.16 -1.25 2.95
CA GLU A 42 -20.05 -1.48 4.09
C GLU A 42 -20.38 -0.19 4.86
N ASN A 43 -19.77 0.95 4.50
CA ASN A 43 -19.86 2.22 5.20
C ASN A 43 -19.53 2.12 6.70
N ARG A 44 -18.52 1.31 7.05
CA ARG A 44 -18.05 1.04 8.42
C ARG A 44 -16.64 1.55 8.63
N ASN A 45 -16.25 1.81 9.88
CA ASN A 45 -14.88 2.23 10.24
C ASN A 45 -14.38 3.44 9.42
N GLN A 46 -15.26 4.41 9.17
CA GLN A 46 -14.95 5.63 8.39
C GLN A 46 -13.77 6.41 8.97
N ASP A 47 -13.59 6.35 10.28
CA ASP A 47 -12.45 6.95 10.95
C ASP A 47 -11.11 6.27 10.61
N ILE A 48 -11.11 4.95 10.38
CA ILE A 48 -9.92 4.22 9.91
C ILE A 48 -9.62 4.56 8.46
N ILE A 49 -10.65 4.67 7.61
CA ILE A 49 -10.51 5.06 6.21
C ILE A 49 -9.90 6.46 6.11
N ASN A 50 -10.47 7.42 6.84
CA ASN A 50 -10.02 8.81 6.81
C ASN A 50 -8.64 9.00 7.44
N GLY A 51 -8.29 8.15 8.42
CA GLY A 51 -7.02 8.22 9.12
C GLY A 51 -5.89 7.39 8.51
N TYR A 52 -6.08 6.79 7.34
CA TYR A 52 -5.07 6.01 6.61
C TYR A 52 -4.67 6.71 5.31
N HIS A 53 -3.38 6.97 5.13
CA HIS A 53 -2.86 7.82 4.04
C HIS A 53 -2.00 7.07 3.01
N GLY A 54 -1.95 5.74 3.07
CA GLY A 54 -1.06 4.96 2.21
C GLY A 54 0.33 4.77 2.79
N THR A 55 1.29 4.45 1.93
CA THR A 55 2.68 4.20 2.29
C THR A 55 3.56 5.44 2.11
N LEU A 56 4.73 5.46 2.76
CA LEU A 56 5.66 6.59 2.62
C LEU A 56 6.07 6.83 1.17
N ILE A 57 6.36 5.78 0.39
CA ILE A 57 6.77 5.91 -1.01
C ILE A 57 5.69 6.54 -1.91
N GLU A 58 4.41 6.40 -1.55
CA GLU A 58 3.28 7.01 -2.28
C GLU A 58 3.10 8.50 -1.93
N ASN A 59 3.70 8.97 -0.84
CA ASN A 59 3.48 10.30 -0.27
C ASN A 59 4.73 11.19 -0.27
N ILE A 60 5.82 10.75 -0.92
CA ILE A 60 7.04 11.54 -1.06
C ILE A 60 7.39 11.74 -2.52
N GLU A 61 7.94 12.90 -2.83
CA GLU A 61 8.52 13.21 -4.12
C GLU A 61 9.91 13.81 -3.92
N CYS A 62 10.83 13.49 -4.83
CA CYS A 62 12.15 14.10 -4.84
C CYS A 62 12.69 14.16 -6.28
N ASP A 63 13.74 14.95 -6.49
CA ASP A 63 14.44 14.98 -7.77
C ASP A 63 14.99 13.58 -8.10
N PRO A 64 14.84 13.09 -9.35
CA PRO A 64 15.43 11.82 -9.80
C PRO A 64 16.91 11.65 -9.47
N ALA A 65 17.68 12.73 -9.38
CA ALA A 65 19.08 12.71 -8.98
C ALA A 65 19.30 12.14 -7.55
N PHE A 66 18.27 12.14 -6.70
CA PHE A 66 18.32 11.65 -5.33
C PHE A 66 17.64 10.31 -5.09
N TYR A 67 17.05 9.67 -6.11
CA TYR A 67 16.30 8.41 -5.94
C TYR A 67 17.11 7.34 -5.22
N THR A 68 18.34 7.07 -5.66
CA THR A 68 19.21 6.07 -5.01
C THR A 68 19.54 6.45 -3.57
N ALA A 69 19.77 7.73 -3.28
CA ALA A 69 20.08 8.17 -1.93
C ALA A 69 18.88 7.98 -1.00
N VAL A 70 17.69 8.39 -1.44
CA VAL A 70 16.44 8.23 -0.69
C VAL A 70 16.11 6.74 -0.47
N GLU A 71 16.24 5.93 -1.52
CA GLU A 71 16.01 4.47 -1.46
C GLU A 71 16.94 3.81 -0.44
N VAL A 72 18.24 4.09 -0.49
CA VAL A 72 19.23 3.47 0.41
C VAL A 72 19.05 3.93 1.86
N ILE A 73 18.74 5.21 2.07
CA ILE A 73 18.61 5.79 3.42
C ILE A 73 17.31 5.34 4.08
N ALA A 74 16.18 5.46 3.38
CA ALA A 74 14.88 5.09 3.92
C ALA A 74 14.72 3.56 3.96
N GLY A 75 15.22 2.85 2.94
CA GLY A 75 15.14 1.40 2.82
C GLY A 75 13.72 0.90 3.01
N ASN A 76 13.53 -0.04 3.94
CA ASN A 76 12.20 -0.62 4.21
C ASN A 76 11.18 0.39 4.77
N ARG A 77 11.62 1.56 5.26
CA ARG A 77 10.70 2.60 5.78
C ARG A 77 9.86 3.22 4.68
N LEU A 78 10.28 3.12 3.42
CA LEU A 78 9.47 3.50 2.26
C LEU A 78 8.13 2.75 2.21
N ASN A 79 8.08 1.54 2.77
CA ASN A 79 6.86 0.73 2.84
C ASN A 79 6.06 0.95 4.13
N TYR A 80 6.43 1.91 4.98
CA TYR A 80 5.67 2.17 6.21
C TYR A 80 4.35 2.86 5.87
N HIS A 81 3.30 2.41 6.54
CA HIS A 81 1.97 2.99 6.40
C HIS A 81 1.84 4.25 7.27
N ILE A 82 1.32 5.32 6.68
CA ILE A 82 1.09 6.61 7.33
C ILE A 82 -0.36 6.62 7.85
N VAL A 83 -0.51 6.93 9.15
CA VAL A 83 -1.82 7.04 9.82
C VAL A 83 -1.84 8.22 10.79
N ASP A 84 -3.04 8.73 11.09
CA ASP A 84 -3.21 9.93 11.94
C ASP A 84 -2.76 9.74 13.40
N SER A 85 -2.94 8.53 13.95
CA SER A 85 -2.62 8.25 15.35
C SER A 85 -2.41 6.77 15.62
N ASP A 86 -1.75 6.48 16.76
CA ASP A 86 -1.57 5.12 17.26
C ASP A 86 -2.90 4.37 17.49
N ILE A 87 -3.98 5.12 17.75
CA ILE A 87 -5.33 4.56 17.91
C ILE A 87 -5.81 3.97 16.57
N ILE A 88 -5.64 4.71 15.47
CA ILE A 88 -5.98 4.24 14.13
C ILE A 88 -5.06 3.08 13.75
N ALA A 89 -3.75 3.18 14.01
CA ALA A 89 -2.79 2.11 13.75
C ALA A 89 -3.21 0.79 14.41
N THR A 90 -3.50 0.85 15.71
CA THR A 90 -3.85 -0.33 16.52
C THR A 90 -5.16 -0.95 16.04
N ARG A 91 -6.18 -0.14 15.77
CA ARG A 91 -7.46 -0.64 15.26
C ARG A 91 -7.33 -1.26 13.88
N LEU A 92 -6.58 -0.63 12.98
CA LEU A 92 -6.32 -1.15 11.64
C LEU A 92 -5.64 -2.53 11.70
N VAL A 93 -4.60 -2.68 12.53
CA VAL A 93 -3.92 -3.97 12.72
C VAL A 93 -4.85 -5.04 13.29
N LYS A 94 -5.72 -4.68 14.25
CA LYS A 94 -6.69 -5.60 14.84
C LYS A 94 -7.71 -6.11 13.81
N GLU A 95 -8.29 -5.20 13.04
CA GLU A 95 -9.26 -5.53 11.99
C GLU A 95 -8.61 -6.37 10.90
N PHE A 96 -7.40 -6.01 10.47
CA PHE A 96 -6.63 -6.75 9.49
C PHE A 96 -6.32 -8.18 9.95
N ASN A 97 -5.88 -8.37 11.20
CA ASN A 97 -5.66 -9.72 11.71
C ASN A 97 -6.96 -10.52 11.83
N THR A 98 -8.07 -9.87 12.16
CA THR A 98 -9.40 -10.50 12.25
C THR A 98 -9.88 -10.96 10.88
N ALA A 99 -9.79 -10.10 9.85
CA ALA A 99 -10.17 -10.45 8.49
C ALA A 99 -9.26 -11.57 7.92
N ARG A 100 -7.96 -11.58 8.26
CA ARG A 100 -7.05 -12.70 7.91
C ARG A 100 -7.48 -14.02 8.54
N GLN A 101 -7.86 -14.01 9.82
CA GLN A 101 -8.34 -15.21 10.52
C GLN A 101 -9.65 -15.74 9.92
N ARG A 102 -10.49 -14.85 9.37
CA ARG A 102 -11.73 -15.22 8.67
C ARG A 102 -11.50 -15.71 7.24
N GLY A 103 -10.29 -15.55 6.70
CA GLY A 103 -9.95 -15.91 5.32
C GLY A 103 -10.44 -14.89 4.27
N GLU A 104 -10.89 -13.70 4.68
CA GLU A 104 -11.43 -12.66 3.80
C GLU A 104 -10.34 -11.94 2.99
N ILE A 105 -9.09 -12.02 3.47
CA ILE A 105 -7.91 -11.39 2.87
C ILE A 105 -6.78 -12.42 2.74
N HIS A 106 -6.86 -13.20 1.65
CA HIS A 106 -5.81 -14.08 1.14
C HIS A 106 -5.58 -13.83 -0.36
#